data_AF-A0A1I3DK83-F1
#
_entry.id   AF-A0A1I3DK83-F1
#
_cell.length_a   1.000
_cell.length_b   1.000
_cell.length_c   1.000
_cell.angle_alpha   90.00
_cell.angle_beta   90.00
_cell.angle_gamma   90.00
#
_symmetry.space_group_name_H-M   'P 1'
#
loop_
_entity.id
_entity.type
_entity.pdbx_description
1 polymer ?
#
loop_
_entity_poly.entity_id
_entity_poly.type
_entity_poly.pdbx_seq_one_letter_code
_entity_poly.pdbx_strand_id
1 'polypeptide(L)'
;MLSKPAPCLPEVRQVKPGDTLQLCRCGRSPQLPDCVSACPDRLDLRPERERFLLLCRCGLSQRLPYCDGSHHPPVSSLKNRWWRFWRGV
;
A
#
# COMPACT_ATOMS: atom_id res chain seq x y z
N MET A 1 4.38 -8.38 28.08
CA MET A 1 3.21 -7.77 27.40
C MET A 1 3.63 -7.42 25.99
N LEU A 2 3.43 -8.30 25.00
CA LEU A 2 3.74 -7.96 23.61
C LEU A 2 2.76 -6.87 23.17
N SER A 3 3.26 -5.66 22.95
CA SER A 3 2.50 -4.62 22.26
C SER A 3 2.07 -5.17 20.92
N LYS A 4 0.75 -5.15 20.64
CA LYS A 4 0.23 -5.50 19.32
C LYS A 4 0.95 -4.60 18.30
N PRO A 5 1.70 -5.16 17.32
CA PRO A 5 2.36 -4.33 16.34
C PRO A 5 1.29 -3.48 15.64
N ALA A 6 1.60 -2.20 15.45
CA ALA A 6 0.69 -1.27 14.80
C ALA A 6 0.24 -1.86 13.45
N PRO A 7 -1.04 -1.72 13.08
CA PRO A 7 -1.51 -2.21 11.80
C PRO A 7 -0.70 -1.56 10.68
N CYS A 8 -0.24 -2.37 9.73
CA CYS A 8 0.45 -1.85 8.55
C CYS A 8 -0.58 -1.15 7.66
N LEU A 9 -0.70 0.17 7.84
CA LEU A 9 -1.59 1.02 7.06
C LEU A 9 -0.90 1.51 5.78
N PRO A 10 -1.66 1.66 4.68
CA PRO A 10 -1.13 2.26 3.47
C PRO A 10 -0.71 3.71 3.69
N GLU A 11 0.17 4.19 2.82
CA GLU A 11 0.54 5.60 2.77
C GLU A 11 -0.42 6.35 1.83
N VAL A 12 -0.86 7.54 2.25
CA VAL A 12 -1.53 8.49 1.36
C VAL A 12 -0.52 9.55 0.98
N ARG A 13 -0.13 9.59 -0.31
CA ARG A 13 0.86 10.54 -0.82
C ARG A 13 0.20 11.49 -1.82
N GLN A 14 0.26 12.79 -1.55
CA GLN A 14 -0.09 13.81 -2.54
C GLN A 14 1.04 13.90 -3.55
N VAL A 15 0.70 13.92 -4.83
CA VAL A 15 1.66 14.08 -5.92
C VAL A 15 1.21 15.18 -6.86
N LYS A 16 2.16 15.92 -7.44
CA LYS A 16 1.94 17.09 -8.30
C LYS A 16 2.67 16.92 -9.64
N PRO A 17 2.28 17.70 -10.67
CA PRO A 17 3.04 17.76 -11.91
C PRO A 17 4.50 18.15 -11.66
N GLY A 18 5.44 17.42 -12.28
CA GLY A 18 6.88 17.61 -12.10
C GLY A 18 7.51 16.69 -11.05
N ASP A 19 6.73 16.04 -10.20
CA ASP A 19 7.26 15.02 -9.29
C ASP A 19 7.79 13.82 -10.09
N THR A 20 8.89 13.23 -9.61
CA THR A 20 9.42 11.96 -10.12
C THR A 20 9.47 10.97 -8.98
N LEU A 21 8.65 9.92 -9.05
CA LEU A 21 8.57 8.90 -8.03
C LEU A 21 9.15 7.58 -8.53
N GLN A 22 9.88 6.88 -7.66
CA GLN A 22 10.46 5.58 -7.91
C GLN A 22 9.80 4.55 -7.00
N LEU A 23 8.74 3.91 -7.49
CA LEU A 23 7.88 3.05 -6.68
C LEU A 23 8.19 1.56 -6.90
N CYS A 24 8.11 0.77 -5.83
CA CYS A 24 8.40 -0.66 -5.85
C CYS A 24 7.17 -1.47 -6.32
N ARG A 25 7.32 -2.27 -7.38
CA ARG A 25 6.28 -3.23 -7.82
C ARG A 25 6.52 -4.67 -7.38
N CYS A 26 7.75 -5.01 -6.94
CA CYS A 26 8.12 -6.39 -6.61
C CYS A 26 7.94 -6.76 -5.13
N GLY A 27 7.64 -5.79 -4.26
CA GLY A 27 7.43 -6.02 -2.82
C GLY A 27 8.69 -6.30 -2.00
N ARG A 28 9.87 -6.37 -2.64
CA ARG A 28 11.16 -6.68 -1.99
C ARG A 28 11.92 -5.46 -1.46
N SER A 29 11.41 -4.25 -1.67
CA SER A 29 12.08 -3.05 -1.18
C SER A 29 12.08 -3.01 0.36
N PRO A 30 13.20 -2.67 1.01
CA PRO A 30 13.23 -2.44 2.45
C PRO A 30 12.50 -1.15 2.86
N GLN A 31 12.18 -0.26 1.90
CA GLN A 31 11.56 1.05 2.13
C GLN A 31 10.26 1.22 1.34
N LEU A 32 9.41 0.18 1.31
CA LEU A 32 8.08 0.29 0.70
C LEU A 32 7.35 1.56 1.20
N PRO A 33 6.75 2.35 0.29
CA PRO A 33 6.41 2.04 -1.10
C PRO A 33 7.50 2.33 -2.16
N ASP A 34 8.63 2.91 -1.78
CA ASP A 34 9.68 3.37 -2.70
C ASP A 34 10.65 2.24 -3.08
N CYS A 35 11.18 2.20 -4.32
CA CYS A 35 12.25 1.25 -4.72
C CYS A 35 13.62 1.92 -4.61
N VAL A 36 14.32 1.70 -3.50
CA VAL A 36 15.71 2.18 -3.29
C VAL A 36 16.75 1.33 -4.02
N SER A 37 16.43 0.10 -4.37
CA SER A 37 17.32 -0.77 -5.13
C SER A 37 17.12 -0.58 -6.64
N ALA A 38 18.17 -0.81 -7.42
CA ALA A 38 18.08 -0.90 -8.88
C ALA A 38 17.33 -2.19 -9.26
N CYS A 39 16.00 -2.15 -9.16
CA CYS A 39 15.11 -3.28 -9.44
C CYS A 39 14.54 -3.16 -10.88
N PRO A 40 14.49 -4.25 -11.68
CA PRO A 40 13.91 -4.19 -13.04
C PRO A 40 12.40 -3.91 -13.02
N ASP A 41 11.73 -4.28 -11.92
CA ASP A 41 10.31 -4.06 -11.72
C ASP A 41 9.98 -2.65 -11.18
N ARG A 42 10.94 -1.72 -11.10
CA ARG A 42 10.67 -0.37 -10.60
C ARG A 42 9.67 0.35 -11.50
N LEU A 43 8.75 1.09 -10.89
CA LEU A 43 7.91 2.05 -11.58
C LEU A 43 8.49 3.44 -11.42
N ASP A 44 8.90 4.05 -12.52
CA ASP A 44 9.21 5.47 -12.58
C ASP A 44 7.91 6.21 -12.96
N LEU A 45 7.25 6.83 -11.98
CA LEU A 45 5.98 7.53 -12.15
C LEU A 45 6.22 9.05 -12.22
N ARG A 46 5.69 9.67 -13.28
CA ARG A 46 5.61 11.13 -13.44
C ARG A 46 4.14 11.54 -13.51
N PRO A 47 3.57 12.12 -12.45
CA PRO A 47 2.20 12.57 -12.44
C PRO A 47 2.01 13.75 -13.40
N GLU A 48 0.97 13.71 -14.24
CA GLU A 48 0.60 14.84 -15.12
C GLU A 48 -0.31 15.86 -14.44
N ARG A 49 -1.00 15.44 -13.36
CA ARG A 49 -1.92 16.27 -12.58
C ARG A 49 -1.80 15.94 -11.11
N GLU A 50 -2.14 16.92 -10.30
CA GLU A 50 -2.20 16.76 -8.86
C GLU A 50 -3.25 15.72 -8.45
N ARG A 51 -2.87 14.79 -7.58
CA ARG A 51 -3.75 13.74 -7.05
C ARG A 51 -3.17 13.12 -5.78
N PHE A 52 -4.00 12.38 -5.05
CA PHE A 52 -3.55 11.51 -3.97
C PHE A 52 -3.38 10.07 -4.46
N LEU A 53 -2.27 9.45 -4.09
CA LEU A 53 -1.99 8.03 -4.30
C LEU A 53 -2.14 7.28 -2.98
N LEU A 54 -2.76 6.11 -3.03
CA LEU A 54 -2.81 5.18 -1.92
C LEU A 54 -1.78 4.07 -2.16
N LEU A 55 -0.65 4.14 -1.45
CA LEU A 55 0.52 3.29 -1.68
C LEU A 55 0.64 2.18 -0.64
N CYS A 56 1.06 1.00 -1.09
CA CYS A 56 1.20 -0.18 -0.26
C CYS A 56 2.51 -0.14 0.55
N ARG A 57 2.40 -0.39 1.85
CA ARG A 57 3.55 -0.52 2.78
C ARG A 57 3.78 -1.95 3.27
N CYS A 58 2.84 -2.87 3.05
CA CYS A 58 2.90 -4.23 3.57
C CYS A 58 3.49 -5.25 2.58
N GLY A 59 3.61 -4.91 1.29
CA GLY A 59 4.07 -5.84 0.25
C GLY A 59 3.06 -6.92 -0.16
N LEU A 60 1.87 -6.98 0.46
CA LEU A 60 0.86 -8.01 0.21
C LEU A 60 -0.12 -7.68 -0.94
N SER A 61 -0.05 -6.46 -1.49
CA SER A 61 -0.94 -6.03 -2.56
C SER A 61 -0.68 -6.79 -3.86
N GLN A 62 -1.75 -7.17 -4.56
CA GLN A 62 -1.63 -7.73 -5.91
C GLN A 62 -1.45 -6.64 -6.98
N ARG A 63 -1.57 -5.36 -6.60
CA ARG A 63 -1.49 -4.19 -7.48
C ARG A 63 -0.36 -3.24 -7.08
N LEU A 64 0.75 -3.78 -6.58
CA LEU A 64 1.93 -2.98 -6.21
C LEU A 64 2.31 -2.01 -7.37
N PRO A 65 2.56 -0.73 -7.06
CA PRO A 65 2.84 -0.15 -5.73
C PRO A 65 1.59 0.31 -4.95
N TYR A 66 0.39 0.14 -5.53
CA TYR A 66 -0.86 0.66 -4.95
C TYR A 66 -1.44 -0.28 -3.89
N CYS A 67 -2.14 0.27 -2.91
CA CYS A 67 -2.89 -0.52 -1.93
C CYS A 67 -4.22 -1.01 -2.51
N ASP A 68 -4.51 -2.30 -2.34
CA ASP A 68 -5.76 -2.95 -2.75
C ASP A 68 -6.57 -3.49 -1.55
N GLY A 69 -6.14 -3.19 -0.32
CA GLY A 69 -6.74 -3.70 0.92
C GLY A 69 -6.19 -5.05 1.42
N SER A 70 -5.26 -5.69 0.69
CA SER A 70 -4.66 -6.98 1.09
C SER A 70 -3.83 -6.93 2.38
N HIS A 71 -3.60 -5.75 2.95
CA HIS A 71 -3.01 -5.58 4.28
C HIS A 71 -3.94 -6.05 5.41
N HIS A 72 -5.23 -6.24 5.11
CA HIS A 72 -6.17 -6.85 6.02
C HIS A 72 -6.09 -8.38 5.95
N PRO A 73 -6.18 -9.09 7.09
CA PRO A 73 -6.25 -10.53 7.08
C PRO A 73 -7.50 -11.01 6.31
N PRO A 74 -7.39 -12.14 5.58
CA PRO A 74 -8.51 -12.71 4.85
C PRO A 74 -9.62 -13.09 5.82
N VAL A 75 -10.86 -12.78 5.46
CA VAL A 75 -12.04 -13.25 6.19
C VAL A 75 -12.68 -14.39 5.41
N SER A 76 -12.65 -15.58 6.01
CA SER A 76 -13.21 -16.80 5.44
C SER A 76 -14.74 -16.87 5.51
N SER A 77 -15.37 -16.11 6.41
CA SER A 77 -16.82 -16.15 6.63
C SER A 77 -17.51 -14.87 6.17
N LEU A 78 -18.60 -15.02 5.39
CA LEU A 78 -19.49 -13.93 4.99
C LEU A 78 -20.05 -13.17 6.21
N LYS A 79 -20.39 -13.89 7.29
CA LYS A 79 -20.81 -13.29 8.56
C LYS A 79 -19.72 -12.39 9.14
N ASN A 80 -18.46 -12.85 9.12
CA ASN A 80 -17.32 -12.06 9.61
C ASN A 80 -17.03 -10.86 8.71
N ARG A 81 -17.20 -11.00 7.39
CA ARG A 81 -17.09 -9.88 6.45
C ARG A 81 -18.13 -8.80 6.73
N TRP A 82 -19.38 -9.20 6.95
CA TRP A 82 -20.48 -8.28 7.28
C TRP A 82 -20.26 -7.60 8.63
N TRP A 83 -19.74 -8.35 9.60
CA TRP A 83 -19.42 -7.82 10.92
C TRP A 83 -18.38 -6.71 10.93
N ARG A 84 -17.38 -6.75 10.03
CA ARG A 84 -16.39 -5.67 9.89
C ARG A 84 -17.03 -4.34 9.51
N PHE A 85 -18.13 -4.37 8.76
CA PHE A 85 -18.83 -3.16 8.35
C PHE A 85 -19.75 -2.60 9.44
N TRP A 86 -20.30 -3.45 10.31
CA TRP A 86 -21.34 -3.05 11.26
C TRP A 86 -20.84 -2.76 12.68
N ARG A 87 -19.65 -3.23 13.06
CA ARG A 87 -19.10 -3.07 14.42
C ARG A 87 -18.05 -1.96 14.58
N GLY A 88 -18.01 -0.98 13.68
CA GLY A 88 -17.06 0.13 13.73
C GLY A 88 -17.30 1.09 14.92
N VAL A 89 -16.92 0.66 16.12
CA VAL A 89 -16.38 1.54 17.18
C VAL A 89 -14.86 1.58 17.01
#